data_AF-A0A7C2T8T4-F1
#
_entry.id   AF-A0A7C2T8T4-F1
#
_cell.length_a   1.000
_cell.length_b   1.000
_cell.length_c   1.000
_cell.angle_alpha   90.00
_cell.angle_beta   90.00
_cell.angle_gamma   90.00
#
_symmetry.space_group_name_H-M   'P 1'
#
loop_
_entity.id
_entity.type
_entity.pdbx_description
1 polymer ?
#
loop_
_entity_poly.entity_id
_entity_poly.type
_entity_poly.pdbx_seq_one_letter_code
_entity_poly.pdbx_strand_id
1 'polypeptide(L)'
;MVTREEKEYITKTISLLLRPEAAQVVSLMLDKGEVNEEWLAKQSNLKITVVRKILYDLFNMGLVDFKKERDEKSGWFIYNAVFRTEQFDKVILDKLKTILEKLKLRLKYEEENTFYECPVHKKTFIESEALMNNYVCDVEGCGSILVIKDKTKRIEKLQKKIEELEKIIKEAEAKK
;
A
#
# COMPACT_ATOMS: atom_id res chain seq x y z
N MET A 1 -12.11 -5.36 24.06
CA MET A 1 -11.20 -6.44 23.65
C MET A 1 -11.76 -7.08 22.40
N VAL A 2 -10.96 -7.24 21.35
CA VAL A 2 -11.37 -7.83 20.07
C VAL A 2 -11.51 -9.33 20.16
N THR A 3 -12.33 -9.92 19.28
CA THR A 3 -12.44 -11.38 19.20
C THR A 3 -11.16 -12.01 18.62
N ARG A 4 -10.95 -13.31 18.85
CA ARG A 4 -9.79 -14.03 18.31
C ARG A 4 -9.76 -13.99 16.77
N GLU A 5 -10.91 -14.16 16.13
CA GLU A 5 -11.05 -14.15 14.67
C GLU A 5 -10.75 -12.75 14.11
N GLU A 6 -11.29 -11.71 14.73
CA GLU A 6 -11.04 -10.32 14.35
C GLU A 6 -9.56 -9.95 14.48
N LYS A 7 -8.91 -10.38 15.57
CA LYS A 7 -7.47 -10.21 15.77
C LYS A 7 -6.65 -10.88 14.68
N GLU A 8 -7.00 -12.11 14.31
CA GLU A 8 -6.31 -12.86 13.24
C GLU A 8 -6.48 -12.18 11.89
N TYR A 9 -7.69 -11.71 11.57
CA TYR A 9 -7.96 -10.94 10.37
C TYR A 9 -7.15 -9.64 10.29
N ILE A 10 -7.13 -8.84 11.37
CA ILE A 10 -6.37 -7.59 11.44
C ILE A 10 -4.87 -7.85 11.26
N THR A 11 -4.30 -8.79 12.02
CA THR A 11 -2.86 -9.07 11.99
C THR A 11 -2.41 -9.62 10.64
N LYS A 12 -3.19 -10.52 10.03
CA LYS A 12 -2.93 -11.02 8.68
C LYS A 12 -2.95 -9.89 7.65
N THR A 13 -3.95 -9.02 7.71
CA THR A 13 -4.07 -7.88 6.79
C THR A 13 -2.91 -6.89 6.95
N ILE A 14 -2.51 -6.59 8.18
CA ILE A 14 -1.33 -5.76 8.47
C ILE A 14 -0.04 -6.37 7.91
N SER A 15 0.14 -7.68 8.02
CA SER A 15 1.33 -8.36 7.46
C SER A 15 1.43 -8.27 5.93
N LEU A 16 0.29 -8.14 5.24
CA LEU A 16 0.24 -7.99 3.78
C LEU A 16 0.48 -6.54 3.33
N LEU A 17 0.11 -5.56 4.16
CA LEU A 17 0.20 -4.13 3.84
C LEU A 17 1.51 -3.49 4.30
N LEU A 18 2.07 -3.99 5.38
CA LEU A 18 3.28 -3.49 6.03
C LEU A 18 4.31 -4.62 6.13
N ARG A 19 5.34 -4.43 6.94
CA ARG A 19 6.37 -5.45 7.18
C ARG A 19 5.84 -6.54 8.15
N PRO A 20 6.37 -7.77 8.11
CA PRO A 20 5.94 -8.85 8.99
C PRO A 20 5.95 -8.47 10.49
N GLU A 21 6.93 -7.68 10.92
CA GLU A 21 7.07 -7.21 12.31
C GLU A 21 5.89 -6.32 12.76
N ALA A 22 5.22 -5.64 11.82
CA ALA A 22 4.07 -4.80 12.14
C ALA A 22 2.89 -5.61 12.67
N ALA A 23 2.69 -6.84 12.17
CA ALA A 23 1.62 -7.71 12.66
C ALA A 23 1.84 -8.12 14.12
N GLN A 24 3.10 -8.35 14.52
CA GLN A 24 3.46 -8.64 15.91
C GLN A 24 3.19 -7.44 16.82
N VAL A 25 3.61 -6.23 16.40
CA VAL A 25 3.35 -4.98 17.14
C VAL A 25 1.85 -4.77 17.32
N VAL A 26 1.06 -4.89 16.25
CA VAL A 26 -0.40 -4.72 16.31
C VAL A 26 -1.04 -5.80 17.20
N SER A 27 -0.60 -7.05 17.12
CA SER A 27 -1.10 -8.13 18.00
C SER A 27 -0.94 -7.77 19.48
N LEU A 28 0.23 -7.24 19.86
CA LEU A 28 0.50 -6.80 21.24
C LEU A 28 -0.37 -5.62 21.66
N MET A 29 -0.62 -4.67 20.76
CA MET A 29 -1.53 -3.54 21.00
C MET A 29 -2.97 -4.03 21.20
N LEU A 30 -3.44 -5.00 20.42
CA LEU A 30 -4.79 -5.55 20.53
C LEU A 30 -5.01 -6.30 21.86
N ASP A 31 -3.97 -6.94 22.39
CA ASP A 31 -4.04 -7.67 23.66
C ASP A 31 -4.04 -6.74 24.87
N LYS A 32 -3.23 -5.68 24.83
CA LYS A 32 -3.00 -4.80 25.98
C LYS A 32 -3.81 -3.51 25.95
N GLY A 33 -4.23 -3.05 24.78
CA GLY A 33 -4.84 -1.73 24.58
C GLY A 33 -3.79 -0.64 24.44
N GLU A 34 -3.68 0.23 25.43
CA GLU A 34 -2.78 1.39 25.38
C GLU A 34 -1.35 1.01 25.78
N VAL A 35 -0.39 1.33 24.91
CA VAL A 35 1.00 0.88 25.06
C VAL A 35 2.01 1.93 24.64
N ASN A 36 3.12 2.06 25.37
CA ASN A 36 4.23 2.91 24.95
C ASN A 36 5.23 2.17 24.03
N GLU A 37 6.06 2.93 23.32
CA GLU A 37 7.03 2.38 22.36
C GLU A 37 8.11 1.51 23.01
N GLU A 38 8.51 1.82 24.26
CA GLU A 38 9.51 1.03 25.00
C GLU A 38 8.99 -0.35 25.38
N TRP A 39 7.75 -0.43 25.85
CA TRP A 39 7.09 -1.68 26.17
C TRP A 39 6.91 -2.52 24.92
N LEU A 40 6.48 -1.91 23.81
CA LEU A 40 6.36 -2.59 22.52
C LEU A 40 7.72 -3.14 22.05
N ALA A 41 8.79 -2.36 22.12
CA ALA A 41 10.14 -2.80 21.75
C ALA A 41 10.59 -4.01 22.60
N LYS A 42 10.35 -3.95 23.92
CA LYS A 42 10.70 -5.04 24.84
C LYS A 42 9.91 -6.32 24.57
N GLN A 43 8.60 -6.22 24.36
CA GLN A 43 7.75 -7.40 24.15
C GLN A 43 7.90 -8.01 22.75
N SER A 44 8.11 -7.18 21.73
CA SER A 44 8.33 -7.66 20.37
C SER A 44 9.77 -8.10 20.10
N ASN A 45 10.69 -7.84 21.03
CA ASN A 45 12.14 -8.01 20.85
C ASN A 45 12.67 -7.27 19.60
N LEU A 46 12.08 -6.11 19.30
CA LEU A 46 12.47 -5.24 18.20
C LEU A 46 13.23 -4.02 18.71
N LYS A 47 14.09 -3.46 17.86
CA LYS A 47 14.71 -2.15 18.14
C LYS A 47 13.61 -1.08 18.22
N ILE A 48 13.75 -0.16 19.17
CA ILE A 48 12.78 0.95 19.36
C ILE A 48 12.58 1.77 18.07
N THR A 49 13.63 1.92 17.25
CA THR A 49 13.56 2.60 15.94
C THR A 49 12.64 1.90 14.94
N VAL A 50 12.60 0.57 14.96
CA VAL A 50 11.71 -0.24 14.11
C VAL A 50 10.27 -0.08 14.59
N VAL A 51 10.04 -0.19 15.90
CA VAL A 51 8.71 0.02 16.51
C VAL A 51 8.19 1.41 16.18
N ARG A 52 9.01 2.45 16.34
CA ARG A 52 8.62 3.82 16.04
C ARG A 52 8.24 4.00 14.57
N LYS A 53 9.01 3.41 13.64
CA LYS A 53 8.66 3.45 12.21
C LYS A 53 7.33 2.73 11.93
N ILE A 54 7.08 1.58 12.55
CA ILE A 54 5.80 0.85 12.44
C ILE A 54 4.65 1.71 12.98
N LEU A 55 4.81 2.31 14.15
CA LEU A 55 3.78 3.17 14.75
C LEU A 55 3.48 4.40 13.88
N TYR A 56 4.49 5.00 13.25
CA TYR A 56 4.28 6.08 12.27
C TYR A 56 3.58 5.60 11.01
N ASP A 57 3.95 4.45 10.46
CA ASP A 57 3.27 3.87 9.30
C ASP A 57 1.78 3.64 9.61
N LEU A 58 1.47 3.09 10.79
CA LEU A 58 0.10 2.87 11.26
C LEU A 58 -0.67 4.17 11.54
N PHE A 59 0.00 5.16 12.13
CA PHE A 59 -0.58 6.49 12.38
C PHE A 59 -0.95 7.20 11.07
N ASN A 60 -0.06 7.18 10.07
CA ASN A 60 -0.31 7.75 8.75
C ASN A 60 -1.46 7.04 8.01
N MET A 61 -1.73 5.78 8.35
CA MET A 61 -2.89 5.04 7.86
C MET A 61 -4.18 5.34 8.65
N GLY A 62 -4.12 6.10 9.75
CA GLY A 62 -5.25 6.35 10.64
C GLY A 62 -5.57 5.21 11.62
N LEU A 63 -4.75 4.16 11.65
CA LEU A 63 -4.98 2.96 12.45
C LEU A 63 -4.49 3.08 13.90
N VAL A 64 -3.68 4.10 14.20
CA VAL A 64 -3.15 4.33 15.54
C VAL A 64 -3.34 5.79 15.93
N ASP A 65 -3.68 6.02 17.19
CA ASP A 65 -3.61 7.32 17.88
C ASP A 65 -2.49 7.34 18.91
N PHE A 66 -2.02 8.53 19.23
CA PHE A 66 -1.15 8.76 20.38
C PHE A 66 -1.89 9.56 21.45
N LYS A 67 -2.06 8.97 22.63
CA LYS A 67 -2.54 9.66 23.82
C LYS A 67 -1.35 10.17 24.61
N LYS A 68 -1.43 11.46 24.97
CA LYS A 68 -0.41 12.13 25.78
C LYS A 68 -0.83 12.03 27.24
N GLU A 69 -0.02 11.38 28.05
CA GLU A 69 -0.20 11.30 29.50
C GLU A 69 0.98 11.95 30.22
N ARG A 70 0.71 12.57 31.36
CA ARG A 70 1.76 13.12 32.22
C ARG A 70 2.08 12.07 33.27
N ASP A 71 3.35 11.66 33.31
CA ASP A 71 3.83 10.79 34.37
C ASP A 71 3.87 11.58 35.68
N GLU A 72 3.05 11.17 36.65
CA GLU A 72 2.96 11.81 37.96
C GLU A 72 4.27 11.75 38.75
N LYS A 73 5.14 10.77 38.48
CA LYS A 73 6.40 10.58 39.21
C LYS A 73 7.54 11.42 38.67
N SER A 74 7.65 11.48 37.33
CA SER A 74 8.79 12.11 36.67
C SER A 74 8.46 13.49 36.09
N GLY A 75 7.16 13.81 35.95
CA GLY A 75 6.67 15.06 35.35
C GLY A 75 6.76 15.11 33.82
N TRP A 76 7.35 14.09 33.19
CA TRP A 76 7.51 14.00 31.73
C TRP A 76 6.24 13.51 31.04
N PHE A 77 6.15 13.78 29.74
CA PHE A 77 5.04 13.31 28.92
C PHE A 77 5.36 11.97 28.27
N ILE A 78 4.46 11.00 28.43
CA ILE A 78 4.52 9.70 27.79
C ILE A 78 3.46 9.67 26.69
N TYR A 79 3.85 9.18 25.52
CA TYR A 79 2.95 8.97 24.39
C TYR A 79 2.58 7.49 24.31
N ASN A 80 1.33 7.18 24.67
CA ASN A 80 0.78 5.83 24.55
C ASN A 80 0.07 5.69 23.21
N ALA A 81 0.46 4.66 22.45
CA ALA A 81 -0.16 4.30 21.20
C ALA A 81 -1.41 3.45 21.45
N VAL A 82 -2.49 3.74 20.72
CA VAL A 82 -3.78 3.03 20.79
C VAL A 82 -4.21 2.63 19.39
N PHE A 83 -4.47 1.34 19.17
CA PHE A 83 -4.92 0.84 17.86
C PHE A 83 -6.44 1.01 17.70
N ARG A 84 -6.88 1.58 16.58
CA ARG A 84 -8.28 1.88 16.27
C ARG A 84 -8.94 0.75 15.49
N THR A 85 -9.36 -0.29 16.19
CA THR A 85 -10.03 -1.47 15.59
C THR A 85 -11.31 -1.10 14.87
N GLU A 86 -12.12 -0.22 15.46
CA GLU A 86 -13.41 0.24 14.90
C GLU A 86 -13.27 0.93 13.54
N GLN A 87 -12.12 1.56 13.28
CA GLN A 87 -11.84 2.24 12.02
C GLN A 87 -11.14 1.34 10.99
N PHE A 88 -10.74 0.13 11.39
CA PHE A 88 -9.88 -0.74 10.58
C PHE A 88 -10.50 -1.02 9.21
N ASP A 89 -11.72 -1.57 9.17
CA ASP A 89 -12.38 -1.92 7.91
C ASP A 89 -12.63 -0.71 7.01
N LYS A 90 -12.96 0.45 7.62
CA LYS A 90 -13.11 1.70 6.87
C LYS A 90 -11.79 2.12 6.21
N VAL A 91 -10.69 2.11 6.97
CA VAL A 91 -9.36 2.45 6.46
C VAL A 91 -8.92 1.49 5.35
N ILE A 92 -9.17 0.18 5.53
CA ILE A 92 -8.86 -0.82 4.51
C ILE A 92 -9.67 -0.56 3.24
N LEU A 93 -10.98 -0.31 3.37
CA LEU A 93 -11.86 0.00 2.24
C LEU A 93 -11.40 1.25 1.47
N ASP A 94 -11.06 2.33 2.18
CA ASP A 94 -10.59 3.58 1.56
C ASP A 94 -9.25 3.37 0.81
N LYS A 95 -8.37 2.51 1.34
CA LYS A 95 -7.14 2.09 0.65
C LYS A 95 -7.45 1.29 -0.62
N LEU A 96 -8.36 0.32 -0.57
CA LEU A 96 -8.75 -0.46 -1.74
C LEU A 96 -9.32 0.44 -2.83
N LYS A 97 -10.19 1.40 -2.48
CA LYS A 97 -10.71 2.42 -3.40
C LYS A 97 -9.59 3.25 -4.03
N THR A 98 -8.62 3.69 -3.24
CA THR A 98 -7.46 4.45 -3.75
C THR A 98 -6.62 3.61 -4.73
N ILE A 99 -6.44 2.31 -4.46
CA ILE A 99 -5.74 1.40 -5.37
C ILE A 99 -6.55 1.22 -6.66
N LEU A 100 -7.87 1.05 -6.56
CA LEU A 100 -8.76 0.93 -7.70
C LEU A 100 -8.66 2.15 -8.62
N GLU A 101 -8.73 3.36 -8.07
CA GLU A 101 -8.59 4.60 -8.84
C GLU A 101 -7.24 4.68 -9.57
N LYS A 102 -6.15 4.28 -8.92
CA LYS A 102 -4.82 4.22 -9.56
C LYS A 102 -4.77 3.19 -10.69
N LEU A 103 -5.41 2.03 -10.52
CA LEU A 103 -5.48 1.01 -11.57
C LEU A 103 -6.33 1.50 -12.75
N LYS A 104 -7.47 2.15 -12.51
CA LYS A 104 -8.31 2.75 -13.55
C LYS A 104 -7.57 3.84 -14.32
N LEU A 105 -6.86 4.72 -13.62
CA LEU A 105 -6.02 5.74 -14.26
C LEU A 105 -4.93 5.09 -15.10
N ARG A 106 -4.31 4.01 -14.61
CA ARG A 106 -3.30 3.26 -15.37
C ARG A 106 -3.90 2.59 -16.60
N LEU A 107 -5.08 1.98 -16.47
CA LEU A 107 -5.79 1.36 -17.59
C LEU A 107 -6.08 2.40 -18.68
N LYS A 108 -6.67 3.54 -18.30
CA LYS A 108 -6.95 4.65 -19.20
C LYS A 108 -5.68 5.13 -19.91
N TYR A 109 -4.59 5.30 -19.17
CA TYR A 109 -3.30 5.65 -19.76
C TYR A 109 -2.82 4.61 -20.79
N GLU A 110 -2.93 3.32 -20.48
CA GLU A 110 -2.55 2.27 -21.42
C GLU A 110 -3.50 2.23 -22.65
N GLU A 111 -4.79 2.48 -22.50
CA GLU A 111 -5.77 2.51 -23.59
C GLU A 111 -5.56 3.70 -24.54
N GLU A 112 -5.37 4.90 -23.99
CA GLU A 112 -5.22 6.15 -24.75
C GLU A 112 -3.85 6.29 -25.42
N ASN A 113 -2.79 5.69 -24.86
CA ASN A 113 -1.43 5.85 -25.38
C ASN A 113 -1.02 4.67 -26.27
N THR A 114 -0.37 4.99 -27.39
CA THR A 114 0.34 4.02 -28.20
C THR A 114 1.80 3.98 -27.76
N PHE A 115 2.34 2.78 -27.61
CA PHE A 115 3.72 2.56 -27.26
C PHE A 115 4.43 1.92 -28.44
N TYR A 116 5.67 2.34 -28.67
CA TYR A 116 6.56 1.73 -29.63
C TYR A 116 7.71 1.06 -28.89
N GLU A 117 8.30 0.05 -29.51
CA GLU A 117 9.44 -0.66 -28.98
C GLU A 117 10.52 -0.82 -30.05
N CYS A 118 11.78 -0.63 -29.66
CA CYS A 118 12.89 -1.01 -30.52
C CYS A 118 12.99 -2.55 -30.58
N PRO A 119 12.95 -3.18 -31.77
CA PRO A 119 13.02 -4.63 -31.88
C PRO A 119 14.34 -5.21 -31.35
N VAL A 120 15.43 -4.43 -31.41
CA VAL A 120 16.79 -4.81 -30.98
C VAL A 120 16.98 -4.61 -29.47
N HIS A 121 16.75 -3.40 -28.96
CA HIS A 121 17.09 -3.03 -27.57
C HIS A 121 15.96 -3.22 -26.57
N LYS A 122 14.74 -3.51 -27.03
CA LYS A 122 13.53 -3.60 -26.18
C LYS A 122 13.20 -2.34 -25.37
N LYS A 123 13.83 -1.21 -25.72
CA LYS A 123 13.49 0.12 -25.19
C LYS A 123 12.12 0.52 -25.70
N THR A 124 11.27 0.99 -24.79
CA THR A 124 9.90 1.45 -25.08
C THR A 124 9.88 2.97 -25.20
N PHE A 125 9.09 3.47 -26.15
CA PHE A 125 8.90 4.88 -26.45
C PHE A 125 7.40 5.20 -26.45
N ILE A 126 7.03 6.37 -25.97
CA ILE A 126 5.67 6.89 -26.17
C ILE A 126 5.55 7.53 -27.56
N GLU A 127 4.32 7.68 -28.06
CA GLU A 127 4.02 8.28 -29.37
C GLU A 127 4.79 9.60 -29.63
N SER A 128 4.81 10.51 -28.66
CA SER A 128 5.51 11.80 -28.81
C SER A 128 7.03 11.65 -28.95
N GLU A 129 7.65 10.73 -28.20
CA GLU A 129 9.08 10.41 -28.32
C GLU A 129 9.40 9.73 -29.64
N ALA A 130 8.54 8.81 -30.07
CA ALA A 130 8.67 8.15 -31.36
C ALA A 130 8.60 9.18 -32.49
N LEU A 131 7.62 10.10 -32.45
CA LEU A 131 7.49 11.18 -33.43
C LEU A 131 8.72 12.10 -33.46
N MET A 132 9.25 12.50 -32.30
CA MET A 132 10.45 13.34 -32.21
C MET A 132 11.68 12.69 -32.84
N ASN A 133 11.77 11.35 -32.76
CA ASN A 133 12.86 10.57 -33.35
C ASN A 133 12.49 9.97 -34.72
N ASN A 134 11.43 10.46 -35.38
CA ASN A 134 10.93 9.95 -36.67
C ASN A 134 10.70 8.43 -36.71
N TYR A 135 10.21 7.86 -35.61
CA TYR A 135 10.00 6.43 -35.38
C TYR A 135 11.27 5.59 -35.51
N VAL A 136 12.44 6.17 -35.20
CA VAL A 136 13.73 5.50 -35.18
C VAL A 136 14.26 5.42 -33.76
N CYS A 137 14.97 4.32 -33.45
CA CYS A 137 15.62 4.15 -32.17
C CYS A 137 16.73 5.18 -31.95
N ASP A 138 16.67 5.87 -30.81
CA ASP A 138 17.63 6.91 -30.36
C ASP A 138 18.95 6.37 -29.79
N VAL A 139 19.11 5.05 -29.72
CA VAL A 139 20.35 4.42 -29.26
C VAL A 139 21.40 4.53 -30.35
N GLU A 140 22.56 5.11 -30.00
CA GLU A 140 23.69 5.24 -30.91
C GLU A 140 24.08 3.88 -31.52
N GLY A 141 24.22 3.84 -32.84
CA GLY A 141 24.54 2.61 -33.58
C GLY A 141 23.36 1.67 -33.86
N CYS A 142 22.13 1.98 -33.39
CA CYS A 142 20.95 1.15 -33.66
C CYS A 142 20.27 1.48 -35.00
N GLY A 143 19.74 2.71 -35.13
CA GLY A 143 19.01 3.18 -36.31
C GLY A 143 17.76 2.38 -36.71
N SER A 144 17.31 1.41 -35.89
CA SER A 144 16.19 0.54 -36.23
C SER A 144 14.85 1.27 -36.14
N ILE A 145 13.92 0.96 -37.06
CA ILE A 145 12.54 1.44 -37.02
C ILE A 145 11.83 0.84 -35.80
N LEU A 146 11.10 1.68 -35.08
CA LEU A 146 10.32 1.27 -33.93
C LEU A 146 9.05 0.52 -34.37
N VAL A 147 8.65 -0.50 -33.61
CA VAL A 147 7.43 -1.27 -33.87
C VAL A 147 6.38 -1.00 -32.80
N ILE A 148 5.09 -1.02 -33.17
CA ILE A 148 4.01 -0.88 -32.19
C ILE A 148 4.10 -2.03 -31.18
N LYS A 149 4.12 -1.67 -29.90
CA LYS A 149 4.16 -2.62 -28.79
C LYS A 149 2.75 -3.09 -28.47
N ASP A 150 2.55 -4.39 -28.50
CA ASP A 150 1.28 -4.99 -28.09
C ASP A 150 1.00 -4.72 -26.60
N LYS A 151 -0.11 -4.04 -26.34
CA LYS A 151 -0.62 -3.69 -25.01
C LYS A 151 -1.83 -4.52 -24.58
N THR A 152 -2.37 -5.37 -25.46
CA THR A 152 -3.62 -6.12 -25.26
C THR A 152 -3.59 -6.93 -23.96
N LYS A 153 -2.56 -7.77 -23.79
CA LYS A 153 -2.39 -8.59 -22.58
C LYS A 153 -2.24 -7.78 -21.29
N ARG A 154 -1.74 -6.55 -21.38
CA ARG A 154 -1.56 -5.67 -20.22
C ARG A 154 -2.87 -5.02 -19.83
N ILE A 155 -3.62 -4.54 -20.82
CA ILE A 155 -4.98 -4.00 -20.66
C ILE A 155 -5.88 -5.06 -20.05
N GLU A 156 -5.92 -6.28 -20.60
CA GLU A 156 -6.72 -7.39 -20.06
C GLU A 156 -6.38 -7.71 -18.60
N LYS A 157 -5.08 -7.74 -18.25
CA LYS A 157 -4.65 -7.95 -16.86
C LYS A 157 -5.09 -6.82 -15.93
N LEU A 158 -5.07 -5.58 -16.39
CA LEU A 158 -5.53 -4.43 -15.61
C LEU A 158 -7.04 -4.47 -15.43
N GLN A 159 -7.80 -4.72 -16.49
CA GLN A 159 -9.26 -4.84 -16.47
C GLN A 159 -9.69 -5.95 -15.49
N LYS A 160 -9.12 -7.15 -15.62
CA LYS A 160 -9.43 -8.27 -14.72
C LYS A 160 -9.17 -7.93 -13.25
N LYS A 161 -8.04 -7.29 -12.94
CA LYS A 161 -7.71 -6.86 -11.57
C LYS A 161 -8.66 -5.79 -11.04
N ILE A 162 -9.09 -4.87 -11.91
CA ILE A 162 -10.07 -3.83 -11.58
C ILE A 162 -11.41 -4.49 -11.23
N GLU A 163 -11.90 -5.41 -12.06
CA GLU A 163 -13.14 -6.15 -11.82
C GLU A 163 -13.10 -6.95 -10.50
N GLU A 164 -12.01 -7.68 -10.26
CA GLU A 164 -11.80 -8.42 -9.01
C GLU A 164 -11.86 -7.48 -7.79
N LEU A 165 -11.20 -6.32 -7.87
CA LEU A 165 -11.14 -5.35 -6.79
C LEU A 165 -12.48 -4.63 -6.56
N GLU A 166 -13.20 -4.28 -7.63
CA GLU A 166 -14.55 -3.70 -7.55
C GLU A 166 -15.54 -4.64 -6.87
N LYS A 167 -15.46 -5.93 -7.18
CA LYS A 167 -16.29 -6.95 -6.52
C LYS A 167 -16.00 -7.02 -5.03
N ILE A 168 -14.73 -7.05 -4.63
CA ILE A 168 -14.31 -7.06 -3.21
C ILE A 168 -14.84 -5.81 -2.48
N ILE A 169 -14.69 -4.63 -3.08
CA ILE A 169 -15.16 -3.36 -2.50
C ILE A 169 -16.68 -3.39 -2.32
N LYS A 170 -17.43 -3.83 -3.34
CA LYS A 170 -18.89 -3.91 -3.29
C LYS A 170 -19.38 -4.88 -2.21
N GLU A 171 -18.73 -6.03 -2.06
CA GLU A 171 -19.03 -7.00 -1.01
C GLU A 171 -18.72 -6.45 0.39
N ALA A 172 -17.64 -5.68 0.55
CA ALA A 172 -17.30 -5.04 1.82
C ALA A 172 -18.27 -3.91 2.20
N GLU A 173 -18.79 -3.17 1.22
CA GLU A 173 -19.80 -2.13 1.44
C GLU A 173 -21.18 -2.70 1.81
N ALA A 174 -21.55 -3.85 1.23
CA ALA A 174 -22.82 -4.52 1.50
C ALA A 174 -22.92 -5.18 2.89
N LYS A 175 -21.79 -5.33 3.61
CA LYS A 175 -21.72 -5.89 4.97
C LYS A 175 -21.89 -4.85 6.08
N LYS A 176 -22.05 -3.58 5.74
CA LYS A 176 -22.40 -2.49 6.67
C LYS A 176 -23.91 -2.36 6.82
#